data_AF-M7YMR2-F1
#
_entry.id   AF-M7YMR2-F1
#
_cell.length_a   1.000
_cell.length_b   1.000
_cell.length_c   1.000
_cell.angle_alpha   90.00
_cell.angle_beta   90.00
_cell.angle_gamma   90.00
#
_symmetry.space_group_name_H-M   'P 1'
#
loop_
_entity.id
_entity.type
_entity.pdbx_description
1 polymer ?
#
loop_
_entity_poly.entity_id
_entity_poly.type
_entity_poly.pdbx_seq_one_letter_code
_entity_poly.pdbx_strand_id
1 'polypeptide(L)'
;MASALTNVSLSTFAPTARGDVLARPQAQETCSEDAASGECAAAWDEVEELSAAASHARDKLKDSDPLENYCKENPETDECRTYDS
;
A
#
# COMPACT_ATOMS: atom_id res chain seq x y z
N MET A 1 26.60 -14.55 -25.31
CA MET A 1 26.58 -13.11 -24.96
C MET A 1 25.20 -12.79 -24.40
N ALA A 2 25.17 -12.01 -23.31
CA ALA A 2 24.02 -11.42 -22.61
C ALA A 2 23.00 -12.36 -21.94
N SER A 3 23.24 -12.72 -20.67
CA SER A 3 22.17 -12.82 -19.68
C SER A 3 22.53 -11.90 -18.52
N ALA A 4 22.18 -10.63 -18.69
CA ALA A 4 22.13 -9.66 -17.61
C ALA A 4 20.70 -9.69 -17.08
N LEU A 5 20.38 -10.66 -16.24
CA LEU A 5 19.25 -10.54 -15.33
C LEU A 5 19.84 -10.19 -13.98
N THR A 6 19.89 -8.88 -13.76
CA THR A 6 20.25 -8.21 -12.51
C THR A 6 19.61 -8.90 -11.32
N ASN A 7 20.45 -9.41 -10.42
CA ASN A 7 20.13 -9.60 -9.01
C ASN A 7 19.75 -8.24 -8.42
N VAL A 8 18.49 -7.82 -8.60
CA VAL A 8 17.95 -6.70 -7.84
C VAL A 8 17.69 -7.25 -6.45
N SER A 9 18.67 -7.03 -5.57
CA SER A 9 18.54 -7.25 -4.14
C SER A 9 17.30 -6.53 -3.64
N LEU A 10 16.39 -7.29 -3.02
CA LEU A 10 15.14 -6.84 -2.40
C LEU A 10 15.35 -5.65 -1.43
N SER A 11 16.58 -5.46 -0.94
CA SER A 11 16.98 -4.36 -0.05
C SER A 11 17.00 -2.96 -0.68
N THR A 12 16.92 -2.80 -2.00
CA THR A 12 16.91 -1.46 -2.65
C THR A 12 15.50 -0.90 -2.84
N PHE A 13 14.45 -1.66 -2.51
CA PHE A 13 13.06 -1.23 -2.62
C PHE A 13 12.71 -0.29 -1.47
N ALA A 14 13.10 0.97 -1.63
CA ALA A 14 12.68 2.09 -0.81
C ALA A 14 11.14 2.12 -0.63
N PRO A 15 10.63 2.72 0.47
CA PRO A 15 9.20 2.79 0.81
C PRO A 15 8.32 3.56 -0.19
N THR A 16 8.88 4.01 -1.31
CA THR A 16 8.21 4.72 -2.41
C THR A 16 7.89 3.84 -3.61
N ALA A 17 8.44 2.62 -3.68
CA ALA A 17 8.18 1.76 -4.80
C ALA A 17 6.96 0.88 -4.46
N ARG A 18 5.91 0.99 -5.28
CA ARG A 18 4.63 0.26 -5.15
C ARG A 18 4.85 -1.24 -5.40
N GLY A 19 5.46 -1.92 -4.43
CA GLY A 19 5.79 -3.35 -4.51
C GLY A 19 4.53 -4.19 -4.68
N ASP A 20 3.45 -3.79 -4.00
CA ASP A 20 2.10 -4.33 -4.14
C ASP A 20 1.61 -4.33 -5.60
N VAL A 21 1.91 -3.26 -6.36
CA VAL A 21 1.51 -3.15 -7.76
C VAL A 21 2.36 -4.02 -8.68
N LEU A 22 3.65 -4.19 -8.38
CA LEU A 22 4.56 -5.01 -9.19
C LEU A 22 4.42 -6.52 -8.90
N ALA A 23 4.10 -6.91 -7.67
CA ALA A 23 3.95 -8.32 -7.28
C ALA A 23 2.69 -8.96 -7.85
N ARG A 24 1.61 -8.19 -8.03
CA ARG A 24 0.33 -8.68 -8.59
C ARG A 24 0.45 -9.38 -9.96
N PRO A 25 1.09 -8.81 -11.00
CA PRO A 25 1.25 -9.53 -12.27
C PRO A 25 2.10 -10.80 -12.11
N GLN A 26 3.07 -10.84 -11.20
CA GLN A 26 3.86 -12.06 -10.94
C GLN A 26 3.02 -13.15 -10.26
N ALA A 27 2.14 -12.78 -9.32
CA ALA A 27 1.18 -13.71 -8.74
C ALA A 27 0.20 -14.25 -9.79
N GLN A 28 -0.28 -13.40 -10.71
CA GLN A 28 -1.13 -13.83 -11.81
C GLN A 28 -0.42 -14.83 -12.74
N GLU A 29 0.85 -14.58 -13.09
CA GLU A 29 1.65 -15.49 -13.90
C GLU A 29 1.87 -16.84 -13.19
N THR A 30 2.27 -16.81 -11.92
CA THR A 30 2.51 -18.01 -11.10
C THR A 30 1.25 -18.86 -10.95
N CYS A 31 0.09 -18.22 -10.81
CA CYS A 31 -1.20 -18.88 -10.67
C CYS A 31 -1.88 -19.22 -12.00
N SER A 32 -1.27 -18.94 -13.16
CA SER A 32 -1.93 -19.12 -14.46
C SER A 32 -2.16 -20.59 -14.81
N GLU A 33 -1.29 -21.49 -14.33
CA GLU A 33 -1.37 -22.93 -14.63
C GLU A 33 -2.16 -23.70 -13.57
N ASP A 34 -1.90 -23.44 -12.29
CA ASP A 34 -2.58 -24.10 -11.17
C ASP A 34 -2.86 -23.11 -10.03
N ALA A 35 -4.13 -22.72 -9.90
CA ALA A 35 -4.61 -21.80 -8.87
C ALA A 35 -4.67 -22.43 -7.46
N ALA A 36 -4.59 -23.75 -7.34
CA ALA A 36 -4.59 -24.46 -6.05
C ALA A 36 -3.17 -24.85 -5.58
N SER A 37 -2.15 -24.53 -6.38
CA SER A 37 -0.76 -24.81 -6.04
C SER A 37 -0.29 -24.00 -4.82
N GLY A 38 0.64 -24.58 -4.05
CA GLY A 38 1.24 -23.90 -2.91
C GLY A 38 2.06 -22.69 -3.32
N GLU A 39 2.66 -22.74 -4.52
CA GLU A 39 3.40 -21.65 -5.15
C GLU A 39 2.48 -20.48 -5.50
N CYS A 40 1.28 -20.75 -6.02
CA CYS A 40 0.26 -19.73 -6.26
C CYS A 40 -0.19 -19.07 -4.94
N ALA A 41 -0.44 -19.86 -3.90
CA ALA A 41 -0.81 -19.33 -2.59
C ALA A 41 0.29 -18.42 -2.02
N ALA A 42 1.55 -18.88 -2.02
CA ALA A 42 2.69 -18.10 -1.54
C ALA A 42 2.89 -16.79 -2.33
N ALA A 43 2.64 -16.80 -3.65
CA ALA A 43 2.73 -15.60 -4.47
C ALA A 43 1.65 -14.57 -4.13
N TRP A 44 0.42 -15.01 -3.80
CA TRP A 44 -0.63 -14.13 -3.32
C TRP A 44 -0.42 -13.66 -1.87
N ASP A 45 0.19 -14.48 -1.01
CA ASP A 45 0.57 -14.07 0.35
C ASP A 45 1.54 -12.88 0.31
N GLU A 46 2.54 -12.91 -0.58
CA GLU A 46 3.46 -11.77 -0.76
C GLU A 46 2.72 -10.50 -1.24
N VAL A 47 1.74 -10.63 -2.15
CA VAL A 47 0.93 -9.49 -2.60
C VAL A 47 0.11 -8.92 -1.44
N GLU A 48 -0.43 -9.77 -0.58
CA GLU A 48 -1.21 -9.37 0.59
C GLU A 48 -0.35 -8.54 1.55
N GLU A 49 0.81 -9.06 1.93
CA GLU A 49 1.77 -8.40 2.83
C GLU A 49 2.24 -7.04 2.27
N LEU A 50 2.62 -6.99 0.98
CA LEU A 50 3.04 -5.74 0.34
C LEU A 50 1.91 -4.72 0.28
N SER A 51 0.67 -5.16 0.02
CA SER A 51 -0.49 -4.28 -0.02
C SER A 51 -0.86 -3.75 1.37
N ALA A 52 -0.74 -4.57 2.40
CA ALA A 52 -0.95 -4.17 3.79
C ALA A 52 0.09 -3.15 4.23
N ALA A 53 1.37 -3.39 3.94
CA ALA A 53 2.45 -2.44 4.21
C ALA A 53 2.24 -1.10 3.49
N ALA A 54 1.82 -1.13 2.21
CA ALA A 54 1.51 0.06 1.44
C ALA A 54 0.31 0.84 2.02
N SER A 55 -0.76 0.15 2.42
CA SER A 55 -1.91 0.80 3.07
C SER A 55 -1.51 1.43 4.40
N HIS A 56 -0.74 0.71 5.21
CA HIS A 56 -0.28 1.20 6.50
C HIS A 56 0.63 2.43 6.34
N ALA A 57 1.52 2.43 5.34
CA ALA A 57 2.34 3.59 5.01
C ALA A 57 1.48 4.79 4.60
N ARG A 58 0.43 4.57 3.78
CA ARG A 58 -0.51 5.63 3.39
C ARG A 58 -1.33 6.15 4.58
N ASP A 59 -1.73 5.29 5.50
CA ASP A 59 -2.49 5.70 6.68
C ASP A 59 -1.66 6.61 7.59
N LYS A 60 -0.35 6.38 7.70
CA LYS A 60 0.56 7.28 8.44
C LYS A 60 0.74 8.64 7.77
N LEU A 61 0.46 8.74 6.47
CA LEU A 61 0.55 9.98 5.70
C LEU A 61 -0.78 10.71 5.59
N LYS A 62 -1.87 10.16 6.15
CA LYS A 62 -3.14 10.88 6.24
C LYS A 62 -2.94 12.01 7.25
N ASP A 63 -2.68 13.21 6.75
CA ASP A 63 -2.84 14.42 7.54
C ASP A 63 -4.27 14.52 8.06
N SER A 64 -4.44 15.21 9.19
CA SER A 64 -5.74 15.53 9.76
C SER A 64 -6.68 16.07 8.69
N ASP A 65 -7.93 15.62 8.75
CA ASP A 65 -8.96 16.02 7.80
C ASP A 65 -8.95 17.55 7.61
N PRO A 66 -8.97 18.07 6.36
CA PRO A 66 -8.86 19.51 6.13
C PRO A 66 -9.87 20.33 6.93
N LEU A 67 -11.07 19.81 7.16
CA LEU A 67 -12.07 20.46 8.00
C LEU A 67 -11.64 20.49 9.46
N GLU A 68 -11.05 19.41 9.99
CA GLU A 68 -10.53 19.37 11.35
C GLU A 68 -9.41 20.40 11.58
N ASN A 69 -8.54 20.62 10.59
CA ASN A 69 -7.54 21.68 10.65
C ASN A 69 -8.17 23.08 10.58
N TYR A 70 -9.17 23.26 9.72
CA TYR A 70 -9.91 24.51 9.62
C TYR A 70 -10.63 24.88 10.93
N CYS A 71 -11.26 23.89 11.58
CA CYS A 71 -11.97 24.06 12.84
C CYS A 71 -11.06 24.33 14.04
N LYS A 72 -9.79 23.90 14.00
CA LYS A 72 -8.79 24.27 15.02
C LYS A 72 -8.48 25.76 14.99
N GLU A 73 -8.48 26.36 13.80
CA GLU A 73 -8.16 27.78 13.62
C GLU A 73 -9.40 28.68 13.64
N ASN A 74 -10.59 28.15 13.32
CA ASN A 74 -11.85 28.91 13.22
C ASN A 74 -13.00 28.18 13.95
N PRO A 75 -12.92 27.96 15.28
CA PRO A 75 -13.92 27.20 16.04
C PRO A 75 -15.32 27.85 16.06
N GLU A 76 -15.42 29.13 15.75
CA GLU A 76 -16.66 29.90 15.72
C GLU A 76 -17.48 29.74 14.44
N THR A 77 -16.91 29.13 13.40
CA THR A 77 -17.57 28.93 12.11
C THR A 77 -18.69 27.89 12.23
N ASP A 78 -19.74 28.04 11.43
CA ASP A 78 -20.93 27.17 11.51
C ASP A 78 -20.57 25.72 11.15
N GLU A 79 -19.54 25.51 10.33
CA GLU A 79 -19.01 24.21 9.96
C GLU A 79 -18.31 23.47 11.12
N CYS A 80 -17.91 24.21 12.15
CA CYS A 80 -17.07 23.73 13.26
C CYS A 80 -17.75 23.78 14.62
N ARG A 81 -19.01 24.22 14.64
CA ARG A 81 -19.79 24.40 15.85
C ARG A 81 -20.29 23.05 16.36
N THR A 82 -19.52 22.44 17.25
CA THR A 82 -19.93 21.24 18.00
C THR A 82 -20.66 21.62 19.28
N TYR A 83 -21.81 21.00 19.51
CA TYR A 83 -22.56 21.12 20.75
C TYR A 83 -22.36 19.83 21.55
N ASP A 84 -21.84 19.96 22.77
CA ASP A 84 -21.84 18.85 23.73
C ASP A 84 -23.27 18.61 24.22
N SER A 85 -23.76 17.38 24.08
CA SER A 85 -25.13 16.97 24.45
C SER A 85 -25.16 16.25 25.78
#